data_AF-A0A2H0CZF1-F1
#
_entry.id   AF-A0A2H0CZF1-F1
#
_cell.length_a   1.000
_cell.length_b   1.000
_cell.length_c   1.000
_cell.angle_alpha   90.00
_cell.angle_beta   90.00
_cell.angle_gamma   90.00
#
_symmetry.space_group_name_H-M   'P 1'
#
loop_
_entity.id
_entity.type
_entity.pdbx_description
1 polymer ?
#
loop_
_entity_poly.entity_id
_entity_poly.type
_entity_poly.pdbx_seq_one_letter_code
_entity_poly.pdbx_strand_id
1 'polypeptide(L)'
;MSLFSRKKKEPATKNEEQAKTAGTVKAVQPKQKSGKAVKKSGSQVSYKVLVHPLVTEKSTLQNSFNQYAFIVNSRANKVEIKLAIQETYGVMPLKVKTISQMGKLVRSGRGRLSRQKNWKKAIITLPQDKKIDVYEAV
;
A
#
# COMPACT_ATOMS: atom_id res chain seq x y z
N MET A 1 -11.51 -26.31 -50.04
CA MET A 1 -11.39 -25.02 -50.77
C MET A 1 -10.86 -23.96 -49.81
N SER A 2 -9.55 -23.69 -49.88
CA SER A 2 -8.87 -22.63 -49.13
C SER A 2 -8.64 -21.44 -50.07
N LEU A 3 -9.31 -20.31 -49.82
CA LEU A 3 -9.20 -19.11 -50.62
C LEU A 3 -8.59 -17.99 -49.77
N PHE A 4 -7.62 -17.29 -50.36
CA PHE A 4 -6.98 -16.06 -49.90
C PHE A 4 -5.70 -16.18 -49.08
N SER A 5 -4.67 -16.69 -49.76
CA SER A 5 -3.31 -16.19 -49.58
C SER A 5 -3.18 -14.79 -50.21
N ARG A 6 -2.74 -13.77 -49.46
CA ARG A 6 -2.18 -12.53 -50.03
C ARG A 6 -1.07 -11.96 -49.16
N LYS A 7 0.14 -12.09 -49.71
CA LYS A 7 1.42 -11.49 -49.31
C LYS A 7 1.45 -10.00 -49.72
N LYS A 8 1.86 -9.09 -48.83
CA LYS A 8 2.31 -7.70 -49.11
C LYS A 8 3.13 -7.26 -47.87
N LYS A 9 4.46 -7.27 -47.84
CA LYS A 9 5.51 -6.50 -48.55
C LYS A 9 5.37 -4.98 -48.36
N GLU A 10 6.25 -4.45 -47.51
CA GLU A 10 6.49 -3.04 -47.14
C GLU A 10 6.97 -2.17 -48.32
N PRO A 11 6.92 -0.84 -48.15
CA PRO A 11 8.09 0.03 -48.41
C PRO A 11 8.33 1.06 -47.26
N ALA A 12 9.57 1.28 -46.77
CA ALA A 12 10.55 2.31 -47.21
C ALA A 12 10.02 3.76 -47.10
N THR A 13 10.70 4.82 -46.63
CA THR A 13 12.13 5.16 -46.36
C THR A 13 12.19 6.60 -45.80
N LYS A 14 13.04 6.81 -44.78
CA LYS A 14 14.07 7.87 -44.61
C LYS A 14 13.77 9.40 -44.66
N ASN A 15 14.58 10.11 -43.86
CA ASN A 15 14.97 11.53 -43.88
C ASN A 15 14.04 12.45 -43.04
N GLU A 16 14.49 13.36 -42.17
CA GLU A 16 15.71 14.17 -42.16
C GLU A 16 16.20 14.48 -40.73
N GLU A 17 17.51 14.55 -40.64
CA GLU A 17 18.31 15.13 -39.57
C GLU A 17 18.31 16.67 -39.63
N GLN A 18 18.24 17.29 -38.45
CA GLN A 18 18.87 18.58 -38.09
C GLN A 18 18.21 19.86 -38.69
N ALA A 19 18.13 21.03 -38.05
CA ALA A 19 19.01 21.66 -37.08
C ALA A 19 18.40 22.98 -36.54
N LYS A 20 18.90 23.46 -35.38
CA LYS A 20 19.11 24.89 -34.98
C LYS A 20 17.84 25.70 -34.62
N THR A 21 17.75 26.66 -33.67
CA THR A 21 18.67 27.33 -32.74
C THR A 21 17.82 28.26 -31.84
N ALA A 22 18.32 28.51 -30.62
CA ALA A 22 18.18 29.74 -29.83
C ALA A 22 16.77 30.31 -29.54
N GLY A 23 16.33 30.14 -28.29
CA GLY A 23 15.19 30.84 -27.74
C GLY A 23 15.03 30.59 -26.26
N THR A 24 15.80 31.34 -25.47
CA THR A 24 15.72 31.44 -24.01
C THR A 24 14.27 31.60 -23.53
N VAL A 25 13.63 30.51 -23.12
CA VAL A 25 12.45 30.60 -22.26
C VAL A 25 12.95 30.62 -20.83
N LYS A 26 12.91 31.83 -20.26
CA LYS A 26 13.24 32.14 -18.87
C LYS A 26 12.73 31.04 -17.94
N ALA A 27 13.63 30.66 -17.05
CA ALA A 27 13.34 29.95 -15.82
C ALA A 27 12.11 30.54 -15.12
N VAL A 28 10.97 29.87 -15.26
CA VAL A 28 9.93 29.91 -14.24
C VAL A 28 10.24 28.74 -13.32
N GLN A 29 11.16 29.01 -12.39
CA GLN A 29 11.39 28.18 -11.22
C GLN A 29 10.02 27.85 -10.63
N PRO A 30 9.59 26.57 -10.51
CA PRO A 30 8.50 26.28 -9.61
C PRO A 30 9.00 26.70 -8.23
N LYS A 31 8.46 27.82 -7.74
CA LYS A 31 8.77 28.39 -6.44
C LYS A 31 8.78 27.23 -5.44
N GLN A 32 9.98 26.93 -4.97
CA GLN A 32 10.23 26.02 -3.88
C GLN A 32 9.41 26.56 -2.71
N LYS A 33 8.20 26.01 -2.51
CA LYS A 33 7.45 26.27 -1.30
C LYS A 33 8.28 25.64 -0.20
N SER A 34 8.98 26.54 0.48
CA SER A 34 9.74 26.33 1.71
C SER A 34 9.21 25.12 2.45
N GLY A 35 10.06 24.10 2.49
CA GLY A 35 9.82 22.92 3.26
C GLY A 35 9.47 23.36 4.67
N LYS A 36 8.25 23.02 5.11
CA LYS A 36 8.11 22.67 6.51
C LYS A 36 9.02 21.46 6.68
N ALA A 37 10.15 21.68 7.36
CA ALA A 37 10.99 20.62 7.85
C ALA A 37 10.08 19.60 8.53
N VAL A 38 9.84 18.48 7.85
CA VAL A 38 9.17 17.33 8.45
C VAL A 38 10.16 16.86 9.49
N LYS A 39 9.92 17.29 10.74
CA LYS A 39 10.74 16.93 11.88
C LYS A 39 10.91 15.42 11.81
N LYS A 40 12.16 14.99 11.68
CA LYS A 40 12.60 13.60 11.74
C LYS A 40 12.40 13.13 13.19
N SER A 41 11.13 12.96 13.61
CA SER A 41 10.78 12.30 14.87
C SER A 41 10.94 10.80 14.64
N GLY A 42 12.20 10.36 14.65
CA GLY A 42 12.54 8.95 14.52
C GLY A 42 11.84 8.12 15.60
N SER A 43 11.44 6.92 15.22
CA SER A 43 11.32 5.73 16.07
C SER A 43 10.11 5.56 17.01
N GLN A 44 9.01 6.32 16.86
CA GLN A 44 7.83 6.12 17.74
C GLN A 44 6.49 5.89 17.02
N VAL A 45 6.47 5.89 15.69
CA VAL A 45 5.21 5.74 14.93
C VAL A 45 4.79 4.26 14.85
N SER A 46 5.74 3.35 14.66
CA SER A 46 5.47 1.93 14.37
C SER A 46 4.79 1.17 15.51
N TYR A 47 5.33 1.23 16.73
CA TYR A 47 4.78 0.52 17.90
C TYR A 47 3.35 0.91 18.25
N LYS A 48 2.93 2.13 17.89
CA LYS A 48 1.59 2.63 18.21
C LYS A 48 0.54 2.28 17.14
N VAL A 49 0.98 1.89 15.95
CA VAL A 49 0.12 1.72 14.76
C VAL A 49 -0.27 0.26 14.54
N LEU A 50 0.70 -0.66 14.56
CA LEU A 50 0.45 -2.10 14.39
C LEU A 50 0.21 -2.73 15.77
N VAL A 51 -0.93 -3.42 15.93
CA VAL A 51 -1.27 -4.07 17.21
C VAL A 51 -0.84 -5.53 17.17
N HIS A 52 -1.36 -6.31 16.22
CA HIS A 52 -0.99 -7.71 16.00
C HIS A 52 -1.50 -8.17 14.62
N PRO A 53 -0.94 -9.26 14.05
CA PRO A 53 -1.51 -9.87 12.87
C PRO A 53 -2.87 -10.52 13.13
N LEU A 54 -3.73 -10.54 12.12
CA LEU A 54 -5.05 -11.17 12.18
C LEU A 54 -4.99 -12.54 11.49
N VAL A 55 -4.96 -13.60 12.28
CA VAL A 55 -4.97 -14.99 11.79
C VAL A 55 -6.39 -15.55 11.85
N THR A 56 -6.92 -15.88 10.68
CA THR A 56 -8.25 -16.43 10.40
C THR A 56 -8.18 -17.28 9.13
N GLU A 57 -9.13 -18.18 8.91
CA GLU A 57 -9.21 -18.96 7.65
C GLU A 57 -9.15 -18.06 6.41
N LYS A 58 -9.89 -16.95 6.45
CA LYS A 58 -9.92 -15.97 5.36
C LYS A 58 -8.56 -15.30 5.15
N SER A 59 -7.85 -14.91 6.20
CA SER A 59 -6.51 -14.33 6.03
C SER A 59 -5.52 -15.33 5.45
N THR A 60 -5.65 -16.61 5.78
CA THR A 60 -4.81 -17.67 5.19
C THR A 60 -5.04 -17.76 3.67
N LEU A 61 -6.30 -17.68 3.21
CA LEU A 61 -6.59 -17.60 1.76
C LEU A 61 -6.02 -16.33 1.12
N GLN A 62 -6.03 -15.21 1.84
CA GLN A 62 -5.45 -13.95 1.36
C GLN A 62 -3.93 -14.00 1.24
N ASN A 63 -3.26 -14.80 2.05
CA ASN A 63 -1.80 -14.96 2.00
C ASN A 63 -1.34 -15.57 0.67
N SER A 64 -2.14 -16.44 0.04
CA SER A 64 -1.88 -16.94 -1.33
C SER A 64 -1.83 -15.83 -2.38
N PHE A 65 -2.44 -14.67 -2.10
CA PHE A 65 -2.42 -13.49 -2.96
C PHE A 65 -1.45 -12.41 -2.44
N ASN A 66 -0.51 -12.76 -1.54
CA ASN A 66 0.41 -11.84 -0.85
C ASN A 66 -0.31 -10.68 -0.14
N GLN A 67 -1.49 -10.98 0.40
CA GLN A 67 -2.29 -10.03 1.17
C GLN A 67 -2.32 -10.46 2.63
N TYR A 68 -1.82 -9.60 3.49
CA TYR A 68 -1.74 -9.85 4.92
C TYR A 68 -2.69 -8.96 5.69
N ALA A 69 -3.37 -9.54 6.69
CA ALA A 69 -4.32 -8.85 7.52
C ALA A 69 -3.72 -8.52 8.89
N PHE A 70 -3.86 -7.28 9.33
CA PHE A 70 -3.41 -6.80 10.64
C PHE A 70 -4.53 -6.07 11.37
N ILE A 71 -4.54 -6.22 12.70
CA ILE A 71 -5.26 -5.29 13.57
C ILE A 71 -4.36 -4.08 13.81
N VAL A 72 -4.90 -2.90 13.50
CA VAL A 72 -4.19 -1.63 13.62
C VAL A 72 -4.97 -0.68 14.52
N ASN A 73 -4.28 0.36 14.99
CA ASN A 73 -4.91 1.40 15.79
C ASN A 73 -6.02 2.10 14.99
N SER A 74 -7.19 2.29 15.62
CA SER A 74 -8.36 2.92 15.01
C SER A 74 -8.09 4.35 14.52
N ARG A 75 -7.10 5.04 15.09
CA ARG A 75 -6.70 6.40 14.65
C ARG A 75 -5.66 6.42 13.53
N ALA A 76 -5.07 5.29 13.16
CA ALA A 76 -3.97 5.25 12.20
C ALA A 76 -4.43 5.54 10.76
N ASN A 77 -3.63 6.31 10.04
CA ASN A 77 -3.80 6.61 8.62
C ASN A 77 -3.13 5.55 7.73
N LYS A 78 -3.54 5.44 6.46
CA LYS A 78 -2.92 4.50 5.51
C LYS A 78 -1.43 4.77 5.27
N VAL A 79 -1.02 6.04 5.30
CA VAL A 79 0.39 6.45 5.17
C VAL A 79 1.20 5.95 6.37
N GLU A 80 0.67 6.13 7.57
CA GLU A 80 1.29 5.66 8.81
C GLU A 80 1.41 4.12 8.83
N ILE A 81 0.39 3.39 8.40
CA ILE A 81 0.41 1.92 8.31
C ILE A 81 1.49 1.47 7.30
N LYS A 82 1.62 2.15 6.16
CA LYS A 82 2.64 1.85 5.16
C LYS A 82 4.05 2.03 5.74
N LEU A 83 4.30 3.14 6.42
CA LEU A 83 5.57 3.41 7.10
C LEU A 83 5.84 2.39 8.21
N ALA A 84 4.84 2.06 9.02
CA ALA A 84 5.00 1.10 10.11
C ALA A 84 5.37 -0.31 9.62
N ILE A 85 4.77 -0.77 8.52
CA ILE A 85 5.14 -2.06 7.91
C ILE A 85 6.56 -2.01 7.34
N GLN A 86 6.95 -0.90 6.72
CA GLN A 86 8.30 -0.71 6.21
C GLN A 86 9.34 -0.72 7.34
N GLU A 87 9.06 -0.05 8.46
CA GLU A 87 9.95 -0.01 9.62
C GLU A 87 10.03 -1.36 10.35
N THR A 88 8.92 -2.09 10.48
CA THR A 88 8.86 -3.35 11.25
C THR A 88 9.38 -4.55 10.46
N TYR A 89 9.01 -4.65 9.18
CA TYR A 89 9.30 -5.83 8.36
C TYR A 89 10.33 -5.54 7.24
N GLY A 90 10.75 -4.29 7.05
CA GLY A 90 11.68 -3.93 5.97
C GLY A 90 11.10 -4.05 4.56
N VAL A 91 9.77 -4.25 4.43
CA VAL A 91 9.09 -4.46 3.14
C VAL A 91 8.26 -3.23 2.79
N MET A 92 8.36 -2.75 1.55
CA MET A 92 7.50 -1.68 1.06
C MET A 92 6.19 -2.24 0.47
N PRO A 93 5.02 -1.93 1.08
CA PRO A 93 3.75 -2.42 0.56
C PRO A 93 3.28 -1.64 -0.67
N LEU A 94 2.66 -2.36 -1.61
CA LEU A 94 2.09 -1.80 -2.84
C LEU A 94 0.77 -1.08 -2.56
N LYS A 95 -0.09 -1.70 -1.75
CA LYS A 95 -1.44 -1.20 -1.48
C LYS A 95 -1.85 -1.48 -0.04
N VAL A 96 -2.52 -0.51 0.58
CA VAL A 96 -3.10 -0.64 1.91
C VAL A 96 -4.60 -0.37 1.84
N LYS A 97 -5.40 -1.35 2.24
CA LYS A 97 -6.85 -1.23 2.42
C LYS A 97 -7.15 -1.27 3.92
N THR A 98 -8.09 -0.45 4.37
CA THR A 98 -8.44 -0.36 5.79
C THR A 98 -9.94 -0.43 5.95
N ILE A 99 -10.41 -1.15 6.98
CA ILE A 99 -11.83 -1.28 7.30
C ILE A 99 -11.99 -1.08 8.81
N SER A 100 -12.91 -0.22 9.23
CA SER A 100 -13.29 -0.10 10.64
C SER A 100 -14.28 -1.20 10.99
N GLN A 101 -14.02 -1.92 12.07
CA GLN A 101 -14.88 -2.99 12.58
C GLN A 101 -15.48 -2.53 13.90
N MET A 102 -16.81 -2.56 13.97
CA MET A 102 -17.52 -2.25 15.19
C MET A 102 -17.42 -3.42 16.17
N GLY A 103 -17.10 -3.13 17.42
CA GLY A 103 -17.08 -4.13 18.47
C GLY A 103 -18.49 -4.68 18.73
N LYS A 104 -18.56 -5.98 19.04
CA LYS A 104 -19.84 -6.65 19.30
C LYS A 104 -20.45 -6.16 20.61
N LEU A 105 -21.77 -6.07 20.66
CA LEU A 105 -22.51 -5.90 21.90
C LEU A 105 -22.45 -7.21 22.69
N VAL A 106 -22.00 -7.14 23.93
CA VAL A 106 -21.83 -8.30 24.82
C VAL A 106 -22.53 -7.99 26.13
N ARG A 107 -23.37 -8.92 26.59
CA ARG A 107 -24.00 -8.81 27.90
C ARG A 107 -23.02 -9.27 28.96
N SER A 108 -22.68 -8.37 29.88
CA SER A 108 -21.67 -8.60 30.91
C SER A 108 -22.34 -8.82 32.27
N GLY A 109 -21.87 -9.82 33.03
CA GLY A 109 -22.21 -10.07 34.43
C GLY A 109 -23.68 -9.84 34.77
N ARG A 110 -23.94 -8.78 35.56
CA ARG A 110 -25.26 -8.33 36.08
C ARG A 110 -26.26 -7.87 35.01
N GLY A 111 -26.29 -8.50 33.84
CA GLY A 111 -27.22 -8.21 32.76
C GLY A 111 -26.98 -6.90 32.03
N ARG A 112 -25.89 -6.18 32.31
CA ARG A 112 -25.57 -4.89 31.66
C ARG A 112 -25.10 -5.12 30.23
N LEU A 113 -25.62 -4.34 29.28
CA LEU A 113 -25.10 -4.29 27.92
C LEU A 113 -23.78 -3.52 27.92
N SER A 114 -22.72 -4.19 27.46
CA SER A 114 -21.42 -3.59 27.18
C SER A 114 -21.11 -3.76 25.68
N ARG A 115 -20.15 -3.00 25.18
CA ARG A 115 -19.68 -3.13 23.79
C ARG A 115 -18.18 -3.35 23.79
N GLN A 116 -17.72 -4.34 23.02
CA GLN A 116 -16.30 -4.55 22.80
C GLN A 116 -15.66 -3.35 22.11
N LYS A 117 -14.34 -3.23 22.23
CA LYS A 117 -13.58 -2.15 21.61
C LYS A 117 -13.67 -2.25 20.08
N ASN A 118 -13.98 -1.12 19.44
CA ASN A 118 -13.87 -1.00 17.99
C ASN A 118 -12.41 -1.10 17.57
N TRP A 119 -12.15 -1.79 16.47
CA TRP A 119 -10.81 -1.99 15.95
C TRP A 119 -10.77 -1.71 14.45
N LYS A 120 -9.58 -1.46 13.92
CA LYS A 120 -9.38 -1.25 12.49
C LYS A 120 -8.60 -2.43 11.94
N LYS A 121 -9.11 -3.00 10.84
CA LYS A 121 -8.43 -4.03 10.06
C LYS A 121 -7.68 -3.37 8.92
N ALA A 122 -6.40 -3.68 8.77
CA ALA A 122 -5.61 -3.32 7.60
C ALA A 122 -5.32 -4.58 6.78
N ILE A 123 -5.63 -4.53 5.48
CA ILE A 123 -5.23 -5.53 4.50
C ILE A 123 -4.13 -4.89 3.67
N ILE A 124 -2.93 -5.46 3.75
CA ILE A 124 -1.72 -4.95 3.12
C ILE A 124 -1.32 -5.90 2.00
N THR A 125 -1.17 -5.36 0.79
CA THR A 125 -0.70 -6.10 -0.38
C THR A 125 0.80 -5.87 -0.55
N LEU A 126 1.56 -6.95 -0.56
CA LEU A 126 3.00 -6.95 -0.79
C LEU A 126 3.34 -7.21 -2.26
N PRO A 127 4.54 -6.82 -2.71
CA PRO A 127 5.09 -7.31 -3.97
C PRO A 127 5.33 -8.83 -3.91
N GLN A 128 5.32 -9.48 -5.08
CA GLN A 128 5.40 -10.95 -5.20
C GLN A 128 6.67 -11.56 -4.59
N ASP A 129 7.75 -10.78 -4.59
CA ASP A 129 9.08 -11.24 -4.14
C ASP A 129 9.28 -11.15 -2.62
N LYS A 130 8.32 -10.59 -1.89
CA LYS A 130 8.44 -10.33 -0.45
C LYS A 130 7.34 -11.04 0.32
N LYS A 131 7.74 -11.73 1.37
CA LYS A 131 6.83 -12.43 2.30
C LYS A 131 7.03 -11.88 3.71
N ILE A 132 5.96 -11.95 4.49
CA ILE A 132 6.01 -11.71 5.93
C ILE A 132 5.72 -13.04 6.62
N ASP A 133 6.56 -13.40 7.58
CA ASP A 133 6.36 -14.55 8.44
C ASP A 133 5.46 -14.15 9.61
N VAL A 134 4.17 -14.44 9.47
CA VAL A 134 3.11 -14.01 10.41
C VAL A 134 2.82 -15.07 11.48
N TYR A 135 3.35 -16.29 11.29
CA TYR A 135 2.92 -17.50 12.01
C TYR A 135 3.89 -18.00 13.08
N GLU A 136 5.05 -17.37 13.24
CA GLU A 136 6.14 -17.92 14.09
C GLU A 136 5.89 -17.85 15.61
N ALA A 137 4.81 -17.21 16.05
CA ALA A 137 4.57 -16.90 17.47
C ALA A 137 3.21 -17.41 18.00
N VAL A 138 2.77 -18.61 17.59
CA VAL A 138 1.59 -19.30 18.15
C VAL A 138 2.01 -20.59 18.84
#